data_AF-A0A1S2SXE2-F1
#
_entry.id   AF-A0A1S2SXE2-F1
#
_cell.length_a   1.000
_cell.length_b   1.000
_cell.length_c   1.000
_cell.angle_alpha   90.00
_cell.angle_beta   90.00
_cell.angle_gamma   90.00
#
_symmetry.space_group_name_H-M   'P 1'
#
loop_
_entity.id
_entity.type
_entity.pdbx_description
1 polymer ?
#
loop_
_entity_poly.entity_id
_entity_poly.type
_entity_poly.pdbx_seq_one_letter_code
_entity_poly.pdbx_strand_id
1 'polypeptide(L)' 'MNSSKMRLSLISIILAAGSLVGCGSIEQAAQDDCTSIGWEIGSKGYQDCYKARLYERKLDYSLPPGDKPSPSLI' A
#
# COMPACT_ATOMS: atom_id res chain seq x y z
N MET A 1 21.60 6.08 -34.92
CA MET A 1 20.32 6.78 -34.63
C MET A 1 19.23 5.89 -34.00
N ASN A 2 19.31 4.56 -34.06
CA ASN A 2 18.31 3.65 -33.45
C ASN A 2 18.50 3.43 -31.94
N SER A 3 19.76 3.45 -31.46
CA SER A 3 20.09 3.18 -30.05
C SER A 3 19.51 4.22 -29.08
N SER A 4 19.53 5.51 -29.42
CA SER A 4 19.00 6.57 -28.55
C SER A 4 17.47 6.52 -28.43
N LYS A 5 16.76 6.16 -29.51
CA LYS A 5 15.29 6.00 -29.51
C LYS A 5 14.87 4.78 -28.68
N MET A 6 15.60 3.68 -28.81
CA MET A 6 15.38 2.45 -28.04
C MET A 6 15.59 2.68 -26.53
N ARG A 7 16.63 3.44 -26.15
CA ARG A 7 16.86 3.85 -24.75
C ARG A 7 15.72 4.71 -24.21
N LEU A 8 15.20 5.65 -25.00
CA LEU A 8 14.09 6.50 -24.59
C LEU A 8 12.80 5.71 -24.36
N SER A 9 12.49 4.76 -25.26
CA SER A 9 11.35 3.87 -25.10
C SER A 9 11.47 2.97 -23.87
N LEU A 10 12.66 2.43 -23.59
CA LEU A 10 12.90 1.62 -22.38
C LEU A 10 12.70 2.42 -21.10
N ILE A 11 13.20 3.67 -21.05
CA ILE A 11 13.00 4.55 -19.89
C ILE A 11 11.51 4.84 -19.68
N SER A 12 10.77 5.08 -20.77
CA SER A 12 9.33 5.35 -20.72
C SER A 12 8.53 4.16 -20.18
N ILE A 13 8.89 2.94 -20.58
CA ILE A 13 8.26 1.70 -20.09
C ILE A 13 8.55 1.49 -18.60
N ILE A 14 9.78 1.73 -18.15
CA ILE A 14 10.16 1.60 -16.73
C ILE A 14 9.40 2.63 -15.89
N LEU A 15 9.29 3.88 -16.36
CA LEU A 15 8.54 4.92 -15.67
C LEU A 15 7.05 4.57 -15.54
N ALA A 16 6.46 4.06 -16.62
CA ALA A 16 5.06 3.64 -16.65
C ALA A 16 4.82 2.42 -15.73
N ALA A 17 5.72 1.44 -15.70
CA ALA A 17 5.63 0.30 -14.78
C ALA A 17 5.78 0.75 -13.31
N GLY A 18 6.65 1.73 -13.04
CA GLY A 18 6.86 2.30 -11.72
C GLY A 18 5.68 3.14 -11.19
N SER A 19 4.80 3.64 -12.06
CA SER A 19 3.59 4.35 -11.60
C SER A 19 2.42 3.43 -11.26
N LEU A 20 2.52 2.12 -11.57
CA LEU A 20 1.51 1.10 -11.22
C LEU A 20 1.71 0.47 -9.84
N VAL A 21 2.83 0.73 -9.14
CA VAL A 21 3.05 0.29 -7.75
C VAL A 21 2.35 1.24 -6.77
N GLY A 22 1.01 1.12 -6.72
CA GLY A 22 0.14 1.90 -5.83
C GLY A 22 -0.40 1.10 -4.63
N CYS A 23 0.16 -0.06 -4.29
CA CYS A 23 -0.31 -0.85 -3.14
C CYS A 23 0.37 -0.36 -1.86
N GLY A 24 -0.29 0.56 -1.14
CA GLY A 24 0.09 0.90 0.23
C GLY A 24 -0.15 -0.29 1.18
N SER A 25 0.60 -0.37 2.28
CA SER A 25 0.35 -1.38 3.31
C SER A 25 -0.82 -0.98 4.22
N ILE A 26 -1.38 -1.97 4.91
CA ILE A 26 -2.42 -1.75 5.94
C ILE A 26 -1.89 -0.81 7.02
N GLU A 27 -0.62 -0.96 7.41
CA GLU A 27 0.09 -0.11 8.36
C GLU A 27 0.18 1.34 7.88
N GLN A 28 0.56 1.55 6.62
CA GLN A 28 0.65 2.90 6.06
C GLN A 28 -0.72 3.58 6.05
N ALA A 29 -1.76 2.87 5.63
CA ALA A 29 -3.11 3.40 5.63
C ALA A 29 -3.61 3.74 7.06
N ALA A 30 -3.27 2.92 8.06
CA ALA A 30 -3.58 3.20 9.46
C ALA A 30 -2.84 4.43 10.01
N GLN A 31 -1.59 4.63 9.58
CA GLN A 31 -0.81 5.81 9.93
C GLN A 31 -1.39 7.08 9.27
N ASP A 32 -1.74 7.01 7.98
CA ASP A 32 -2.30 8.14 7.23
C ASP A 32 -3.63 8.60 7.84
N ASP A 33 -4.52 7.70 8.26
CA ASP A 33 -5.75 8.07 8.96
C ASP A 33 -5.48 8.87 10.23
N CYS A 34 -4.56 8.39 11.07
CA CYS A 34 -4.31 9.03 12.36
C CYS A 34 -3.62 10.38 12.19
N THR A 35 -2.69 10.49 11.25
CA THR A 35 -2.02 11.76 10.95
C THR A 35 -2.96 12.74 10.25
N SER A 36 -3.90 12.28 9.42
CA SER A 36 -4.91 13.14 8.76
C SER A 36 -5.86 13.83 9.75
N ILE A 37 -6.09 13.21 10.92
CA ILE A 37 -6.90 13.76 12.02
C ILE A 37 -6.08 14.73 12.89
N GLY A 38 -4.77 14.86 12.64
CA GLY A 38 -3.87 15.75 13.35
C GLY A 38 -3.12 15.10 14.52
N TRP A 39 -3.13 13.77 14.64
CA TRP A 39 -2.30 13.09 15.62
C TRP A 39 -0.84 13.02 15.17
N GLU A 40 0.07 13.51 16.02
CA GLU A 40 1.51 13.41 15.77
C GLU A 40 2.05 12.03 16.11
N ILE A 41 2.87 11.48 15.21
CA ILE A 41 3.53 10.18 15.39
C ILE A 41 4.36 10.18 16.68
N GLY A 42 4.10 9.20 17.54
CA GLY A 42 4.77 9.08 18.85
C GLY A 42 4.00 9.70 20.02
N SER A 43 2.95 10.48 19.76
CA SER A 43 2.01 10.91 20.81
C SER A 43 1.17 9.72 21.32
N LYS A 44 0.67 9.83 22.56
CA LYS A 44 -0.23 8.81 23.12
C LYS A 44 -1.49 8.63 22.25
N GLY A 45 -2.10 9.74 21.83
CA GLY A 45 -3.30 9.71 20.99
C GLY A 45 -3.08 9.08 19.61
N TYR A 46 -1.91 9.32 19.01
CA TYR A 46 -1.53 8.62 17.78
C TYR A 46 -1.46 7.10 17.98
N GLN A 47 -0.82 6.62 19.06
CA GLN A 47 -0.66 5.19 19.29
C GLN A 47 -1.99 4.47 19.50
N ASP A 48 -2.91 5.12 20.23
CA ASP A 48 -4.25 4.58 20.47
C ASP A 48 -5.07 4.56 19.16
N CYS A 49 -5.03 5.65 18.39
CA CYS A 49 -5.64 5.72 17.07
C CYS A 49 -5.07 4.66 16.11
N TYR A 50 -3.75 4.56 16.03
CA TYR A 50 -3.05 3.68 15.09
C TYR A 50 -3.41 2.21 15.36
N LYS A 51 -3.43 1.79 16.62
CA LYS A 51 -3.85 0.43 16.99
C LYS A 51 -5.29 0.14 16.61
N ALA A 52 -6.20 1.08 16.84
CA ALA A 52 -7.61 0.91 16.48
C ALA A 52 -7.78 0.78 14.96
N ARG A 53 -7.20 1.70 14.18
CA ARG A 53 -7.29 1.69 12.70
C ARG A 53 -6.59 0.51 12.07
N LEU A 54 -5.47 0.08 12.63
CA LEU A 54 -4.77 -1.11 12.17
C LEU A 54 -5.59 -2.38 12.43
N TYR A 55 -6.28 -2.46 13.56
CA TYR A 55 -7.16 -3.58 13.90
C TYR A 55 -8.36 -3.66 12.96
N GLU A 56 -9.08 -2.55 12.77
CA GLU A 56 -10.24 -2.47 11.86
C GLU A 56 -9.86 -2.93 10.44
N ARG A 57 -8.79 -2.36 9.87
CA ARG A 57 -8.36 -2.76 8.53
C ARG A 57 -7.92 -4.22 8.45
N LYS A 58 -7.26 -4.75 9.49
CA LYS A 58 -6.88 -6.18 9.50
C LYS A 58 -8.11 -7.08 9.47
N LEU A 59 -9.23 -6.66 10.04
CA LEU A 59 -10.49 -7.37 9.91
C LEU A 59 -11.05 -7.23 8.48
N ASP A 60 -11.05 -6.03 7.92
CA ASP A 60 -11.56 -5.78 6.55
C ASP A 60 -10.80 -6.55 5.47
N TYR A 61 -9.48 -6.70 5.64
CA TYR A 61 -8.61 -7.47 4.73
C TYR A 61 -8.44 -8.94 5.13
N SER A 62 -9.07 -9.38 6.23
CA SER A 62 -9.03 -10.79 6.62
C SER A 62 -9.92 -11.62 5.71
N LEU A 63 -9.48 -12.84 5.40
CA LEU A 63 -10.32 -13.77 4.67
C LEU A 63 -11.53 -14.17 5.53
N PRO A 64 -12.71 -14.30 4.94
CA PRO A 64 -13.86 -14.88 5.61
C PRO A 64 -13.50 -16.22 6.27
N PRO A 65 -14.12 -16.58 7.41
CA PRO A 65 -13.92 -17.88 8.02
C PRO A 65 -14.22 -19.01 7.02
N GLY A 66 -13.20 -19.81 6.70
CA GLY A 66 -13.31 -20.92 5.75
C GLY A 66 -12.83 -20.61 4.33
N ASP A 67 -12.59 -19.34 3.99
CA ASP A 67 -11.94 -18.98 2.73
C ASP A 67 -10.44 -19.28 2.81
N LYS A 68 -9.95 -20.02 1.82
CA LYS A 68 -8.53 -20.24 1.58
C LYS A 68 -8.21 -19.68 0.20
N PRO A 69 -7.10 -18.95 0.03
CA PRO A 69 -6.71 -18.50 -1.29
C PRO A 69 -6.52 -19.74 -2.17
N SER A 70 -7.31 -19.85 -3.23
CA SER A 70 -7.13 -20.91 -4.22
C SER A 70 -5.76 -20.76 -4.86
N PRO A 71 -5.03 -21.86 -5.12
CA PRO A 71 -3.73 -21.78 -5.77
C PRO A 71 -3.83 -20.99 -7.07
N SER A 72 -3.04 -19.92 -7.18
CA SER A 72 -2.93 -19.15 -8.42
C SER A 72 -2.38 -20.06 -9.52
N LEU A 73 -3.07 -20.16 -10.67
CA LEU A 73 -2.65 -20.96 -11.83
C LEU A 73 -1.59 -20.23 -12.70
N ILE A 74 -0.68 -19.50 -12.05
CA ILE A 74 0.39 -18.74 -12.73
C ILE A 74 1.72 -19.46 -12.54
#